data_AF-A0A3S1K6N8-F1
#
_entry.id   AF-A0A3S1K6N8-F1
#
_cell.length_a   1.000
_cell.length_b   1.000
_cell.length_c   1.000
_cell.angle_alpha   90.00
_cell.angle_beta   90.00
_cell.angle_gamma   90.00
#
_symmetry.space_group_name_H-M   'P 1'
#
loop_
_entity.id
_entity.type
_entity.pdbx_description
1 polymer ?
#
loop_
_entity_poly.entity_id
_entity_poly.type
_entity_poly.pdbx_seq_one_letter_code
_entity_poly.pdbx_strand_id
1 'polypeptide(L)'
;MAVRDAFGLTFSGATEAGFSSYSQAVRELQCFIGDPVGSVDRAIAEDPGFVMAHVFKGYLFGLATEREATAVARTCYEASLPLAATPREQAHVAALGRLAAGRWHEAARLLEDIAIEFPLDALALQTGHQIDFFTGNA
;
A
#
# COMPACT_ATOMS: atom_id res chain seq x y z
N MET A 1 -12.44 -8.55 -11.14
CA MET A 1 -13.10 -7.24 -11.29
C MET A 1 -12.08 -6.15 -10.98
N ALA A 2 -12.29 -4.92 -11.45
CA ALA A 2 -11.40 -3.80 -11.15
C ALA A 2 -12.21 -2.50 -11.06
N VAL A 3 -11.86 -1.65 -10.11
CA VAL A 3 -12.45 -0.31 -9.90
C VAL A 3 -11.44 0.74 -10.35
N ARG A 4 -11.92 1.90 -10.80
CA ARG A 4 -11.09 3.08 -11.05
C ARG A 4 -11.50 4.22 -10.13
N ASP A 5 -10.52 4.90 -9.54
CA ASP A 5 -10.78 6.08 -8.73
C ASP A 5 -10.95 7.37 -9.57
N ALA A 6 -11.17 8.49 -8.87
CA ALA A 6 -11.29 9.81 -9.48
C ALA A 6 -10.00 10.32 -10.15
N PHE A 7 -8.85 9.71 -9.85
CA PHE A 7 -7.54 10.03 -10.42
C PHE A 7 -7.17 9.11 -11.60
N GLY A 8 -8.07 8.19 -11.97
CA GLY A 8 -7.89 7.25 -13.07
C GLY A 8 -7.07 6.01 -12.73
N LEU A 9 -6.68 5.84 -11.46
CA LEU A 9 -5.89 4.72 -10.98
C LEU A 9 -6.76 3.46 -10.92
N THR A 10 -6.26 2.36 -11.46
CA THR A 10 -6.98 1.08 -11.49
C THR A 10 -6.62 0.22 -10.29
N PHE A 11 -7.63 -0.35 -9.64
CA PHE A 11 -7.53 -1.18 -8.45
C PHE A 11 -8.03 -2.59 -8.76
N SER A 12 -7.09 -3.52 -8.96
CA SER A 12 -7.35 -4.90 -9.34
C SER A 12 -7.92 -5.70 -8.17
N GLY A 13 -8.91 -6.52 -8.46
CA GLY A 13 -9.55 -7.41 -7.49
C GLY A 13 -10.55 -6.71 -6.57
N ALA A 14 -10.70 -5.40 -6.66
CA ALA A 14 -11.71 -4.64 -5.92
C ALA A 14 -13.10 -4.73 -6.56
N THR A 15 -14.11 -4.71 -5.70
CA THR A 15 -15.47 -4.28 -5.97
C THR A 15 -15.69 -2.90 -5.34
N GLU A 16 -16.86 -2.29 -5.59
CA GLU A 16 -17.18 -1.00 -4.97
C GLU A 16 -17.22 -1.05 -3.44
N ALA A 17 -17.59 -2.21 -2.85
CA ALA A 17 -17.63 -2.38 -1.41
C ALA A 17 -16.22 -2.30 -0.81
N GLY A 18 -15.30 -3.16 -1.25
CA GLY A 18 -13.92 -3.15 -0.77
C GLY A 18 -13.19 -1.85 -1.12
N PHE A 19 -13.47 -1.27 -2.29
CA PHE A 19 -12.91 0.04 -2.65
C PHE A 19 -13.37 1.17 -1.71
N SER A 20 -14.63 1.15 -1.27
CA SER A 20 -15.14 2.13 -0.28
C SER A 20 -14.41 2.01 1.06
N SER A 21 -14.29 0.78 1.59
CA SER A 21 -13.55 0.49 2.83
C SER A 21 -12.07 0.90 2.73
N TYR A 22 -11.42 0.60 1.60
CA TYR A 22 -10.03 0.99 1.32
C TYR A 22 -9.86 2.51 1.24
N SER A 23 -10.75 3.19 0.51
CA SER A 23 -10.70 4.65 0.37
C SER A 23 -10.86 5.36 1.71
N GLN A 24 -11.71 4.82 2.58
CA GLN A 24 -11.83 5.28 3.97
C GLN A 24 -10.53 5.08 4.75
N ALA A 25 -9.90 3.90 4.64
CA ALA A 25 -8.63 3.60 5.31
C ALA A 25 -7.49 4.55 4.87
N VAL A 26 -7.38 4.82 3.56
CA VAL A 26 -6.40 5.78 3.01
C VAL A 26 -6.64 7.17 3.57
N ARG A 27 -7.90 7.64 3.61
CA ARG A 27 -8.26 8.94 4.18
C ARG A 27 -7.93 9.02 5.68
N GLU A 28 -8.19 7.96 6.43
CA GLU A 28 -7.86 7.85 7.85
C GLU A 28 -6.37 8.03 8.11
N LEU A 29 -5.52 7.35 7.32
CA LEU A 29 -4.06 7.52 7.38
C LEU A 29 -3.65 8.96 7.01
N GLN A 30 -4.16 9.50 5.90
CA GLN A 30 -3.78 10.82 5.39
C GLN A 30 -4.17 11.97 6.32
N CYS A 31 -5.27 11.82 7.06
CA CYS A 31 -5.75 12.80 8.02
C CYS A 31 -5.31 12.51 9.46
N PHE A 32 -4.63 11.38 9.72
CA PHE A 32 -4.27 10.89 11.05
C PHE A 32 -5.49 10.80 12.00
N ILE A 33 -6.57 10.19 11.51
CA ILE A 33 -7.83 10.01 12.26
C ILE A 33 -8.31 8.55 12.16
N GLY A 34 -9.20 8.16 13.08
CA GLY A 34 -9.92 6.89 12.98
C GLY A 34 -9.03 5.66 13.17
N ASP A 35 -9.36 4.58 12.45
CA ASP A 35 -8.68 3.28 12.52
C ASP A 35 -8.42 2.74 11.09
N PRO A 36 -7.32 3.18 10.45
CA PRO A 36 -7.00 2.75 9.09
C PRO A 36 -6.75 1.24 8.98
N VAL A 37 -6.32 0.58 10.07
CA VAL A 37 -6.11 -0.88 10.10
C VAL A 37 -7.46 -1.60 10.06
N GLY A 38 -8.39 -1.22 10.92
CA GLY A 38 -9.74 -1.80 10.92
C GLY A 38 -10.50 -1.55 9.61
N SER A 39 -10.30 -0.39 8.97
CA SER A 39 -10.91 -0.09 7.67
C SER A 39 -10.31 -0.92 6.52
N VAL A 40 -8.97 -1.08 6.45
CA VAL A 40 -8.38 -1.92 5.40
C VAL A 40 -8.66 -3.42 5.61
N ASP A 41 -8.77 -3.87 6.87
CA ASP A 41 -9.15 -5.26 7.16
C ASP A 41 -10.54 -5.59 6.64
N ARG A 42 -11.49 -4.64 6.73
CA ARG A 42 -12.81 -4.78 6.09
C ARG A 42 -12.69 -4.86 4.56
N ALA A 43 -11.87 -4.00 3.95
CA ALA A 43 -11.65 -4.03 2.50
C ALA A 43 -11.12 -5.40 2.02
N ILE A 44 -10.16 -5.99 2.76
CA ILE A 44 -9.62 -7.32 2.46
C ILE A 44 -10.67 -8.42 2.68
N ALA A 45 -11.49 -8.29 3.71
CA ALA A 45 -12.56 -9.27 3.98
C ALA A 45 -13.66 -9.25 2.91
N GLU A 46 -13.99 -8.07 2.39
CA GLU A 46 -14.94 -7.87 1.28
C GLU A 46 -14.35 -8.39 -0.03
N ASP A 47 -13.10 -8.04 -0.32
CA ASP A 47 -12.42 -8.39 -1.57
C ASP A 47 -11.04 -9.00 -1.30
N PRO A 48 -10.93 -10.32 -1.03
CA PRO A 48 -9.64 -10.97 -0.73
C PRO A 48 -8.61 -10.86 -1.85
N GLY A 49 -9.06 -10.65 -3.09
CA GLY A 49 -8.21 -10.44 -4.26
C GLY A 49 -7.76 -8.99 -4.47
N PHE A 50 -8.12 -8.06 -3.58
CA PHE A 50 -7.81 -6.65 -3.73
C PHE A 50 -6.34 -6.34 -3.40
N VAL A 51 -5.51 -6.24 -4.43
CA VAL A 51 -4.05 -6.08 -4.34
C VAL A 51 -3.64 -4.91 -3.45
N MET A 52 -4.18 -3.72 -3.73
CA MET A 52 -3.76 -2.51 -3.00
C MET A 52 -4.21 -2.48 -1.54
N ALA A 53 -5.26 -3.21 -1.15
CA ALA A 53 -5.63 -3.32 0.25
C ALA A 53 -4.57 -4.09 1.06
N HIS A 54 -4.06 -5.21 0.51
CA HIS A 54 -2.92 -5.93 1.10
C HIS A 54 -1.67 -5.06 1.13
N VAL A 55 -1.35 -4.36 0.03
CA VAL A 55 -0.20 -3.45 -0.02
C VAL A 55 -0.28 -2.36 1.06
N PHE A 56 -1.43 -1.68 1.16
CA PHE A 56 -1.65 -0.59 2.10
C PHE A 56 -1.51 -1.07 3.54
N LYS A 57 -2.15 -2.19 3.90
CA LYS A 57 -1.95 -2.81 5.21
C LYS A 57 -0.47 -3.13 5.46
N GLY A 58 0.21 -3.67 4.45
CA GLY A 58 1.63 -3.95 4.51
C GLY A 58 2.47 -2.71 4.81
N TYR A 59 2.18 -1.57 4.20
CA TYR A 59 2.88 -0.31 4.48
C TYR A 59 2.59 0.22 5.89
N LEU A 60 1.33 0.18 6.37
CA LEU A 60 1.00 0.61 7.74
C LEU A 60 1.88 -0.08 8.77
N PHE A 61 2.02 -1.40 8.66
CA PHE A 61 2.85 -2.18 9.59
C PHE A 61 4.35 -2.10 9.28
N GLY A 62 4.73 -2.02 8.00
CA GLY A 62 6.14 -1.90 7.59
C GLY A 62 6.78 -0.58 8.05
N LEU A 63 5.98 0.49 8.12
CA LEU A 63 6.41 1.81 8.57
C LEU A 63 6.27 2.01 10.09
N ALA A 64 5.72 1.05 10.84
CA ALA A 64 5.64 1.11 12.30
C ALA A 64 7.01 0.92 12.98
N THR A 65 8.05 0.49 12.24
CA THR A 65 9.43 0.26 12.74
C THR A 65 9.57 -0.78 13.86
N GLU A 66 8.51 -1.52 14.16
CA GLU A 66 8.51 -2.61 15.12
C GLU A 66 8.79 -3.96 14.45
N ARG A 67 9.58 -4.81 15.11
CA ARG A 67 9.94 -6.14 14.57
C ARG A 67 8.71 -7.01 14.32
N GLU A 68 7.75 -7.00 15.24
CA GLU A 68 6.52 -7.79 15.13
C GLU A 68 5.63 -7.29 13.99
N ALA A 69 5.53 -5.97 13.82
CA ALA A 69 4.82 -5.35 12.71
C ALA A 69 5.43 -5.71 11.35
N THR A 70 6.76 -5.86 11.27
CA THR A 70 7.45 -6.29 10.04
C THR A 70 6.96 -7.68 9.56
N ALA A 71 6.59 -8.58 10.47
CA ALA A 71 6.03 -9.88 10.10
C ALA A 71 4.66 -9.74 9.41
N VAL A 72 3.83 -8.79 9.86
CA VAL A 72 2.54 -8.48 9.21
C VAL A 72 2.76 -7.91 7.81
N ALA A 73 3.73 -7.01 7.64
CA ALA A 73 4.09 -6.46 6.34
C ALA A 73 4.53 -7.56 5.35
N ARG A 74 5.31 -8.53 5.83
CA ARG A 74 5.71 -9.69 5.05
C ARG A 74 4.52 -10.57 4.65
N THR A 75 3.61 -10.86 5.58
CA THR A 75 2.39 -11.63 5.27
C THR A 75 1.54 -10.94 4.20
N CYS A 76 1.40 -9.61 4.28
CA CYS A 76 0.66 -8.84 3.28
C CYS A 76 1.36 -8.87 1.91
N TYR A 77 2.69 -8.77 1.88
CA TYR A 77 3.46 -8.96 0.66
C TYR A 77 3.21 -10.34 0.04
N GLU A 78 3.35 -11.41 0.83
CA GLU A 78 3.15 -12.79 0.37
C GLU A 78 1.71 -13.03 -0.13
N ALA A 79 0.70 -12.45 0.52
CA ALA A 79 -0.70 -12.51 0.10
C ALA A 79 -0.97 -11.80 -1.24
N SER A 80 -0.18 -10.77 -1.57
CA SER A 80 -0.34 -10.00 -2.80
C SER A 80 0.33 -10.61 -4.04
N LEU A 81 1.36 -11.45 -3.86
CA LEU A 81 2.12 -12.08 -4.95
C LEU A 81 1.29 -12.87 -5.98
N PRO A 82 0.30 -13.70 -5.59
CA PRO A 82 -0.47 -14.50 -6.56
C PRO A 82 -1.60 -13.71 -7.23
N LEU A 83 -1.86 -12.46 -6.82
CA LEU A 83 -3.02 -11.71 -7.28
C LEU A 83 -2.74 -11.04 -8.64
N ALA A 84 -3.76 -10.98 -9.48
CA ALA A 84 -3.66 -10.24 -10.75
C ALA A 84 -3.54 -8.74 -10.46
N ALA A 85 -2.48 -8.12 -10.96
CA ALA A 85 -2.10 -6.75 -10.66
C ALA A 85 -1.70 -5.99 -11.93
N THR A 86 -2.04 -4.71 -12.00
CA THR A 86 -1.51 -3.78 -13.02
C THR A 86 -0.02 -3.51 -12.80
N PRO A 87 0.72 -2.95 -13.78
CA PRO A 87 2.13 -2.59 -13.59
C PRO A 87 2.40 -1.71 -12.36
N ARG A 88 1.55 -0.70 -12.11
CA ARG A 88 1.60 0.15 -10.90
C ARG A 88 1.49 -0.66 -9.61
N GLU A 89 0.48 -1.53 -9.54
CA GLU A 89 0.25 -2.37 -8.36
C GLU A 89 1.39 -3.37 -8.16
N GLN A 90 1.96 -3.91 -9.23
CA GLN A 90 3.14 -4.78 -9.16
C GLN A 90 4.36 -4.03 -8.60
N ALA A 91 4.57 -2.78 -9.00
CA ALA A 91 5.65 -1.94 -8.47
C ALA A 91 5.46 -1.70 -6.96
N HIS A 92 4.23 -1.45 -6.51
CA HIS A 92 3.90 -1.35 -5.09
C HIS A 92 4.18 -2.65 -4.32
N VAL A 93 3.76 -3.80 -4.86
CA VAL A 93 4.06 -5.12 -4.27
C VAL A 93 5.57 -5.34 -4.17
N ALA A 94 6.33 -4.95 -5.19
CA ALA A 94 7.79 -5.01 -5.17
C ALA A 94 8.38 -4.10 -4.08
N ALA A 95 7.92 -2.85 -3.97
CA ALA A 95 8.35 -1.91 -2.94
C ALA A 95 8.05 -2.42 -1.53
N LEU A 96 6.85 -2.97 -1.30
CA LEU A 96 6.49 -3.60 -0.03
C LEU A 96 7.41 -4.79 0.29
N GLY A 97 7.73 -5.63 -0.69
CA GLY A 97 8.67 -6.73 -0.51
C GLY A 97 10.10 -6.27 -0.17
N ARG A 98 10.55 -5.11 -0.67
CA ARG A 98 11.82 -4.49 -0.26
C ARG A 98 11.75 -3.97 1.17
N LEU A 99 10.68 -3.28 1.52
CA LEU A 99 10.44 -2.75 2.86
C LEU A 99 10.38 -3.87 3.90
N ALA A 100 9.59 -4.91 3.67
CA ALA A 100 9.45 -6.07 4.56
C ALA A 100 10.75 -6.87 4.74
N ALA A 101 11.69 -6.75 3.79
CA ALA A 101 13.03 -7.33 3.87
C ALA A 101 14.07 -6.39 4.50
N GLY A 102 13.67 -5.22 5.00
CA GLY A 102 14.56 -4.21 5.56
C GLY A 102 15.41 -3.46 4.55
N ARG A 103 15.09 -3.54 3.25
CA ARG A 103 15.79 -2.85 2.16
C ARG A 103 15.15 -1.49 1.88
N TRP A 104 15.18 -0.60 2.87
CA TRP A 104 14.48 0.69 2.89
C TRP A 104 14.81 1.58 1.67
N HIS A 105 16.10 1.74 1.33
CA HIS A 105 16.50 2.55 0.16
C HIS A 105 16.09 1.93 -1.20
N GLU A 106 15.93 0.61 -1.28
CA GLU A 106 15.37 -0.02 -2.49
C GLU A 106 13.85 0.18 -2.56
N ALA A 107 13.15 0.17 -1.42
CA ALA A 107 11.73 0.47 -1.37
C ALA A 107 11.46 1.93 -1.75
N ALA A 108 12.21 2.89 -1.22
CA ALA A 108 12.10 4.31 -1.56
C ALA A 108 12.25 4.57 -3.07
N ARG A 109 13.29 4.02 -3.71
CA ARG A 109 13.49 4.17 -5.15
C ARG A 109 12.31 3.67 -5.99
N LEU A 110 11.74 2.52 -5.63
CA LEU A 110 10.55 2.00 -6.31
C LEU A 110 9.32 2.89 -6.10
N LEU A 111 9.16 3.47 -4.92
CA LEU A 111 8.06 4.40 -4.62
C LEU A 111 8.24 5.74 -5.35
N GLU A 112 9.48 6.21 -5.48
CA GLU A 112 9.84 7.37 -6.30
C GLU A 112 9.50 7.13 -7.77
N ASP A 113 9.90 5.98 -8.34
CA ASP A 113 9.56 5.61 -9.72
C ASP A 113 8.03 5.60 -9.94
N ILE A 114 7.27 5.05 -8.98
CA ILE A 114 5.80 5.07 -9.03
C ILE A 114 5.27 6.51 -8.97
N ALA A 115 5.78 7.36 -8.08
CA ALA A 115 5.34 8.74 -7.96
C ALA A 115 5.68 9.59 -9.20
N ILE A 116 6.76 9.26 -9.91
CA ILE A 116 7.12 9.89 -11.19
C ILE A 116 6.15 9.47 -12.30
N GLU A 117 5.86 8.18 -12.43
CA GLU A 117 4.98 7.66 -13.49
C GLU A 117 3.49 7.92 -13.21
N PHE A 118 3.10 7.87 -11.94
CA PHE A 118 1.73 8.05 -11.45
C PHE A 118 1.68 9.17 -10.40
N PRO A 119 1.78 10.45 -10.81
CA PRO A 119 1.91 11.59 -9.88
C PRO A 119 0.71 11.83 -8.97
N LEU A 120 -0.43 11.18 -9.24
CA LEU A 120 -1.62 11.22 -8.39
C LEU A 120 -1.75 10.00 -7.47
N ASP A 121 -0.76 9.10 -7.47
CA ASP A 121 -0.67 8.01 -6.48
C ASP A 121 -0.18 8.55 -5.14
N ALA A 122 -1.13 9.06 -4.36
CA ALA A 122 -0.86 9.64 -3.06
C ALA A 122 -0.25 8.63 -2.07
N LEU A 123 -0.52 7.33 -2.23
CA LEU A 123 0.03 6.30 -1.36
C LEU A 123 1.52 6.10 -1.63
N ALA A 124 1.93 6.07 -2.91
CA ALA A 124 3.34 6.01 -3.29
C ALA A 124 4.11 7.20 -2.72
N LEU A 125 3.60 8.41 -2.93
CA LEU A 125 4.21 9.65 -2.45
C LEU A 125 4.34 9.67 -0.92
N GLN A 126 3.25 9.38 -0.18
CA GLN A 126 3.25 9.41 1.28
C GLN A 126 4.18 8.35 1.87
N THR A 127 4.16 7.13 1.33
CA THR A 127 5.00 6.03 1.81
C THR A 127 6.47 6.31 1.52
N GLY A 128 6.80 6.79 0.32
CA GLY A 128 8.17 7.15 -0.08
C GLY A 128 8.74 8.23 0.84
N HIS A 129 7.99 9.32 1.02
CA HIS A 129 8.39 10.42 1.92
C HIS A 129 8.62 9.95 3.37
N GLN A 130 7.78 9.04 3.88
CA GLN A 130 7.98 8.49 5.23
C GLN A 130 9.27 7.66 5.33
N ILE A 131 9.62 6.91 4.29
CA ILE A 131 10.89 6.17 4.22
C ILE A 131 12.08 7.13 4.14
N ASP A 132 12.00 8.18 3.32
CA ASP A 132 13.06 9.19 3.23
C ASP A 132 13.30 9.88 4.57
N PHE A 133 12.23 10.21 5.29
CA PHE A 133 12.32 10.74 6.66
C PHE A 133 13.05 9.77 7.60
N PHE A 134 12.67 8.49 7.62
CA PHE A 134 13.31 7.50 8.50
C PHE A 134 14.76 7.19 8.14
N THR A 135 15.16 7.42 6.88
CA THR A 135 16.50 7.13 6.38
C THR A 135 17.40 8.36 6.25
N GLY A 136 16.89 9.56 6.57
CA GLY A 136 17.65 10.82 6.51
C GLY A 136 17.89 11.32 5.09
N ASN A 137 16.99 11.02 4.15
CA ASN A 137 17.05 11.38 2.73
C ASN A 137 15.92 12.35 2.31
N ALA A 138 15.36 13.09 3.28
CA ALA A 138 14.27 14.04 3.09
C ALA A 138 14.74 15.44 2.65
#